data_AF-A0A938JQY6-F1
#
_entry.id   AF-A0A938JQY6-F1
#
_cell.length_a   1.000
_cell.length_b   1.000
_cell.length_c   1.000
_cell.angle_alpha   90.00
_cell.angle_beta   90.00
_cell.angle_gamma   90.00
#
_symmetry.space_group_name_H-M   'P 1'
#
loop_
_entity.id
_entity.type
_entity.pdbx_description
1 polymer ?
#
loop_
_entity_poly.entity_id
_entity_poly.type
_entity_poly.pdbx_seq_one_letter_code
_entity_poly.pdbx_strand_id
1 'polypeptide(L)'
;MTVHAHPDDEASKGAPTVARYFAEGVRTVLVCCTGGEEGDLQNPALREEGQPFHGLTPEGERALLAEVRRRELAESTSIIGFSAVHMLGYRDSGMAGSEANSHPECFAAADLDEATERLVRLIRAERPQVILTYNDDQTGYPHPDHLRVHDASVLAFERAGDPSWYPAAGPVWQPSKMYYTLWSRDRIEKLHEALLARWGESPFDENWRSRPSQDHRITTKLDVAEWFWVRTGSLLAHATQVNPTSKWWFGLDDAEMGRVYPWEDWILARSTVGGPPEGGVESDLFAGVRAVDDALVGGAER
;
A
#
# COMPACT_ATOMS: atom_id res chain seq x y z
N MET A 1 3.30 -8.65 5.38
CA MET A 1 1.88 -8.28 5.23
C MET A 1 1.81 -6.81 4.90
N THR A 2 0.99 -6.39 3.96
CA THR A 2 0.67 -4.97 3.72
C THR A 2 -0.81 -4.73 3.96
N VAL A 3 -1.16 -3.58 4.53
CA VAL A 3 -2.54 -3.21 4.85
C VAL A 3 -2.88 -1.93 4.09
N HIS A 4 -3.91 -2.01 3.25
CA HIS A 4 -4.36 -0.92 2.40
C HIS A 4 -5.87 -0.71 2.51
N ALA A 5 -6.34 0.49 2.22
CA ALA A 5 -7.74 0.87 2.33
C ALA A 5 -8.56 0.36 1.15
N HIS A 6 -8.10 0.60 -0.08
CA HIS A 6 -8.87 0.38 -1.29
C HIS A 6 -8.14 -0.49 -2.32
N PRO A 7 -8.87 -1.10 -3.27
CA PRO A 7 -8.26 -1.70 -4.46
C PRO A 7 -7.61 -0.65 -5.35
N ASP A 8 -6.28 -0.72 -5.55
CA ASP A 8 -5.36 0.16 -6.31
C ASP A 8 -4.22 0.73 -5.43
N ASP A 9 -4.45 0.83 -4.13
CA ASP A 9 -3.46 1.30 -3.18
C ASP A 9 -2.23 0.39 -3.16
N GLU A 10 -2.43 -0.93 -3.28
CA GLU A 10 -1.36 -1.92 -3.30
C GLU A 10 -0.48 -1.81 -4.55
N ALA A 11 -1.05 -1.34 -5.66
CA ALA A 11 -0.33 -1.16 -6.93
C ALA A 11 0.57 0.10 -6.89
N SER A 12 0.19 1.12 -6.11
CA SER A 12 0.90 2.39 -6.05
C SER A 12 1.84 2.53 -4.84
N LYS A 13 1.67 1.72 -3.80
CA LYS A 13 2.35 1.88 -2.50
C LYS A 13 3.10 0.61 -2.08
N GLY A 14 4.14 0.25 -2.84
CA GLY A 14 5.05 -0.83 -2.49
C GLY A 14 4.95 -2.10 -3.33
N ALA A 15 4.24 -2.08 -4.47
CA ALA A 15 4.16 -3.22 -5.38
C ALA A 15 5.53 -3.80 -5.77
N PRO A 16 6.54 -3.01 -6.22
CA PRO A 16 7.89 -3.49 -6.48
C PRO A 16 8.57 -4.13 -5.26
N THR A 17 8.46 -3.50 -4.09
CA THR A 17 8.96 -4.05 -2.82
C THR A 17 8.37 -5.43 -2.52
N VAL A 18 7.04 -5.56 -2.61
CA VAL A 18 6.34 -6.82 -2.34
C VAL A 18 6.77 -7.89 -3.35
N ALA A 19 6.83 -7.56 -4.63
CA ALA A 19 7.22 -8.50 -5.68
C ALA A 19 8.68 -8.96 -5.57
N ARG A 20 9.59 -8.07 -5.14
CA ARG A 20 10.96 -8.46 -4.81
C ARG A 20 10.98 -9.52 -3.70
N TYR A 21 10.29 -9.30 -2.59
CA TYR A 21 10.24 -10.28 -1.51
C TYR A 21 9.52 -11.58 -1.90
N PHE A 22 8.47 -11.50 -2.72
CA PHE A 22 7.84 -12.70 -3.28
C PHE A 22 8.83 -13.53 -4.11
N ALA A 23 9.62 -12.88 -4.97
CA ALA A 23 10.67 -13.54 -5.76
C ALA A 23 11.78 -14.14 -4.87
N GLU A 24 12.05 -13.55 -3.70
CA GLU A 24 12.95 -14.09 -2.66
C GLU A 24 12.32 -15.24 -1.84
N GLY A 25 11.07 -15.64 -2.12
CA GLY A 25 10.37 -16.74 -1.44
C GLY A 25 9.65 -16.34 -0.14
N VAL A 26 9.55 -15.04 0.15
CA VAL A 26 8.79 -14.55 1.31
C VAL A 26 7.29 -14.67 1.05
N ARG A 27 6.55 -15.15 2.06
CA ARG A 27 5.07 -15.13 2.01
C ARG A 27 4.56 -13.69 2.06
N THR A 28 3.95 -13.26 0.98
CA THR A 28 3.36 -11.93 0.80
C THR A 28 1.86 -11.98 1.05
N VAL A 29 1.34 -11.07 1.86
CA VAL A 29 -0.09 -11.04 2.23
C VAL A 29 -0.59 -9.61 2.09
N LEU A 30 -1.71 -9.44 1.38
CA LEU A 30 -2.46 -8.19 1.32
C LEU A 30 -3.67 -8.28 2.26
N VAL A 31 -3.89 -7.23 3.05
CA VAL A 31 -5.17 -6.94 3.69
C VAL A 31 -5.73 -5.67 3.04
N CYS A 32 -6.84 -5.78 2.32
CA CYS A 32 -7.56 -4.65 1.74
C CYS A 32 -8.81 -4.38 2.58
N CYS A 33 -8.95 -3.18 3.14
CA CYS A 33 -9.97 -2.92 4.15
C CYS A 33 -11.38 -2.78 3.57
N THR A 34 -11.48 -2.27 2.35
CA THR A 34 -12.76 -1.95 1.69
C THR A 34 -12.81 -2.42 0.24
N GLY A 35 -14.01 -2.48 -0.34
CA GLY A 35 -14.19 -2.80 -1.76
C GLY A 35 -14.00 -1.61 -2.71
N GLY A 36 -13.83 -0.40 -2.18
CA GLY A 36 -13.78 0.81 -2.99
C GLY A 36 -15.15 1.22 -3.56
N GLU A 37 -16.22 1.00 -2.82
CA GLU A 37 -17.60 1.19 -3.27
C GLU A 37 -17.95 2.65 -3.60
N GLU A 38 -17.17 3.61 -3.07
CA GLU A 38 -17.38 5.06 -3.26
C GLU A 38 -16.41 5.66 -4.30
N GLY A 39 -15.62 4.82 -4.98
CA GLY A 39 -14.77 5.26 -6.07
C GLY A 39 -15.56 5.67 -7.31
N ASP A 40 -15.05 6.68 -8.04
CA ASP A 40 -15.56 7.05 -9.36
C ASP A 40 -14.80 6.31 -10.47
N LEU A 41 -15.41 6.23 -11.67
CA LEU A 41 -14.68 5.82 -12.87
C LEU A 41 -13.77 6.97 -13.34
N GLN A 42 -12.47 6.84 -13.06
CA GLN A 42 -11.43 7.84 -13.35
C GLN A 42 -10.90 7.78 -14.79
N ASN A 43 -11.01 6.62 -15.45
CA ASN A 43 -10.57 6.47 -16.84
C ASN A 43 -11.70 6.85 -17.82
N PRO A 44 -11.65 8.02 -18.46
CA PRO A 44 -12.73 8.49 -19.35
C PRO A 44 -12.87 7.63 -20.61
N ALA A 45 -11.79 6.97 -21.05
CA ALA A 45 -11.81 6.12 -22.26
C ALA A 45 -12.83 4.98 -22.12
N LEU A 46 -13.07 4.49 -20.89
CA LEU A 46 -14.04 3.42 -20.64
C LEU A 46 -15.50 3.84 -20.86
N ARG A 47 -15.79 5.14 -21.06
CA ARG A 47 -17.11 5.67 -21.42
C ARG A 47 -17.30 5.88 -22.93
N GLU A 48 -16.26 5.69 -23.74
CA GLU A 48 -16.32 5.83 -25.21
C GLU A 48 -17.20 4.76 -25.87
N GLU A 49 -17.69 5.03 -27.08
CA GLU A 49 -18.56 4.08 -27.80
C GLU A 49 -17.91 2.70 -27.94
N GLY A 50 -18.65 1.66 -27.54
CA GLY A 50 -18.17 0.27 -27.55
C GLY A 50 -17.41 -0.17 -26.28
N GLN A 51 -17.21 0.72 -25.30
CA GLN A 51 -16.58 0.40 -24.02
C GLN A 51 -17.60 0.02 -22.93
N PRO A 52 -17.18 -0.70 -21.87
CA PRO A 52 -18.10 -1.30 -20.90
C PRO A 52 -19.00 -0.31 -20.15
N PHE A 53 -18.56 0.94 -20.00
CA PHE A 53 -19.31 1.97 -19.27
C PHE A 53 -20.04 2.96 -20.19
N HIS A 54 -20.02 2.72 -21.51
CA HIS A 54 -20.69 3.58 -22.46
C HIS A 54 -22.21 3.63 -22.24
N GLY A 55 -22.75 4.84 -22.12
CA GLY A 55 -24.20 5.08 -22.05
C GLY A 55 -24.88 4.56 -20.77
N LEU A 56 -24.11 4.16 -19.75
CA LEU A 56 -24.68 3.76 -18.46
C LEU A 56 -25.22 4.97 -17.70
N THR A 57 -26.28 4.75 -16.90
CA THR A 57 -26.70 5.72 -15.90
C THR A 57 -25.69 5.76 -14.75
N PRO A 58 -25.66 6.80 -13.91
CA PRO A 58 -24.79 6.83 -12.73
C PRO A 58 -24.94 5.59 -11.82
N GLU A 59 -26.16 5.08 -11.66
CA GLU A 59 -26.44 3.85 -10.89
C GLU A 59 -25.84 2.61 -11.56
N GLY A 60 -25.96 2.51 -12.89
CA GLY A 60 -25.39 1.42 -13.67
C GLY A 60 -23.86 1.43 -13.65
N GLU A 61 -23.26 2.63 -13.74
CA GLU A 61 -21.82 2.82 -13.62
C GLU A 61 -21.31 2.36 -12.25
N ARG A 62 -21.94 2.81 -11.15
CA ARG A 62 -21.56 2.38 -9.79
C ARG A 62 -21.67 0.86 -9.60
N ALA A 63 -22.75 0.25 -10.08
CA ALA A 63 -22.96 -1.20 -9.97
C ALA A 63 -21.89 -2.01 -10.74
N LEU A 64 -21.59 -1.61 -11.98
CA LEU A 64 -20.56 -2.25 -12.78
C LEU A 64 -19.17 -2.03 -12.20
N LEU A 65 -18.88 -0.82 -11.69
CA LEU A 65 -17.60 -0.49 -11.09
C LEU A 65 -17.29 -1.38 -9.89
N ALA A 66 -18.26 -1.61 -9.00
CA ALA A 66 -18.09 -2.50 -7.85
C ALA A 66 -17.76 -3.95 -8.24
N GLU A 67 -18.31 -4.44 -9.37
CA GLU A 67 -17.97 -5.76 -9.91
C GLU A 67 -16.56 -5.77 -10.51
N VAL A 68 -16.25 -4.78 -11.35
CA VAL A 68 -14.99 -4.68 -12.09
C VAL A 68 -13.81 -4.52 -11.12
N ARG A 69 -13.89 -3.62 -10.13
CA ARG A 69 -12.81 -3.36 -9.15
C ARG A 69 -12.37 -4.62 -8.39
N ARG A 70 -13.28 -5.56 -8.15
CA ARG A 70 -12.93 -6.86 -7.53
C ARG A 70 -12.03 -7.70 -8.45
N ARG A 71 -12.30 -7.68 -9.76
CA ARG A 71 -11.50 -8.40 -10.77
C ARG A 71 -10.16 -7.69 -10.98
N GLU A 72 -10.17 -6.36 -11.03
CA GLU A 72 -8.96 -5.54 -11.11
C GLU A 72 -8.02 -5.79 -9.93
N LEU A 73 -8.56 -5.85 -8.71
CA LEU A 73 -7.78 -6.24 -7.52
C LEU A 73 -7.17 -7.64 -7.67
N ALA A 74 -7.96 -8.63 -8.13
CA ALA A 74 -7.49 -10.00 -8.28
C ALA A 74 -6.36 -10.09 -9.32
N GLU A 75 -6.46 -9.35 -10.42
CA GLU A 75 -5.41 -9.28 -11.44
C GLU A 75 -4.16 -8.56 -10.92
N SER A 76 -4.32 -7.37 -10.33
CA SER A 76 -3.22 -6.60 -9.72
C SER A 76 -2.47 -7.44 -8.69
N THR A 77 -3.18 -8.09 -7.78
CA THR A 77 -2.56 -8.90 -6.72
C THR A 77 -1.86 -10.15 -7.25
N SER A 78 -2.35 -10.73 -8.35
CA SER A 78 -1.65 -11.80 -9.06
C SER A 78 -0.36 -11.31 -9.72
N ILE A 79 -0.36 -10.10 -10.30
CA ILE A 79 0.83 -9.49 -10.92
C ILE A 79 1.89 -9.19 -9.86
N ILE A 80 1.48 -8.63 -8.72
CA ILE A 80 2.39 -8.30 -7.60
C ILE A 80 2.96 -9.56 -6.94
N GLY A 81 2.26 -10.68 -7.02
CA GLY A 81 2.65 -11.92 -6.38
C GLY A 81 2.26 -11.95 -4.91
N PHE A 82 1.03 -11.57 -4.56
CA PHE A 82 0.49 -11.84 -3.23
C PHE A 82 0.14 -13.32 -3.07
N SER A 83 0.66 -13.94 -2.00
CA SER A 83 0.35 -15.33 -1.65
C SER A 83 -1.03 -15.51 -1.01
N ALA A 84 -1.59 -14.43 -0.46
CA ALA A 84 -2.96 -14.36 0.05
C ALA A 84 -3.47 -12.92 0.04
N VAL A 85 -4.78 -12.78 -0.21
CA VAL A 85 -5.51 -11.50 -0.17
C VAL A 85 -6.68 -11.67 0.78
N HIS A 86 -6.77 -10.78 1.76
CA HIS A 86 -7.85 -10.74 2.73
C HIS A 86 -8.61 -9.42 2.60
N MET A 87 -9.94 -9.51 2.53
CA MET A 87 -10.79 -8.33 2.70
C MET A 87 -11.11 -8.16 4.18
N LEU A 88 -10.86 -6.98 4.77
CA LEU A 88 -11.22 -6.72 6.18
C LEU A 88 -12.75 -6.61 6.38
N GLY A 89 -13.46 -6.29 5.29
CA GLY A 89 -14.92 -6.38 5.21
C GLY A 89 -15.64 -5.13 5.70
N TYR A 90 -15.12 -3.94 5.39
CA TYR A 90 -15.81 -2.67 5.60
C TYR A 90 -16.20 -2.04 4.27
N ARG A 91 -17.17 -1.12 4.29
CA ARG A 91 -17.50 -0.29 3.14
C ARG A 91 -16.51 0.88 3.04
N ASP A 92 -16.13 1.24 1.83
CA ASP A 92 -15.43 2.50 1.53
C ASP A 92 -16.18 3.69 2.11
N SER A 93 -15.46 4.59 2.76
CA SER A 93 -16.05 5.77 3.38
C SER A 93 -16.20 6.93 2.42
N GLY A 94 -15.57 6.87 1.25
CA GLY A 94 -15.45 8.01 0.35
C GLY A 94 -14.62 9.15 0.95
N MET A 95 -14.57 10.26 0.22
CA MET A 95 -13.80 11.44 0.63
C MET A 95 -14.37 12.09 1.90
N ALA A 96 -13.50 12.77 2.66
CA ALA A 96 -13.89 13.50 3.87
C ALA A 96 -14.99 14.53 3.57
N GLY A 97 -16.06 14.50 4.37
CA GLY A 97 -17.24 15.37 4.23
C GLY A 97 -18.29 14.87 3.23
N SER A 98 -18.10 13.71 2.60
CA SER A 98 -19.10 13.09 1.73
C SER A 98 -20.25 12.45 2.52
N GLU A 99 -21.38 12.20 1.85
CA GLU A 99 -22.53 11.49 2.44
C GLU A 99 -22.16 10.08 2.91
N ALA A 100 -21.26 9.41 2.19
CA ALA A 100 -20.77 8.07 2.50
C ALA A 100 -20.08 7.96 3.88
N ASN A 101 -19.50 9.06 4.39
CA ASN A 101 -18.94 9.11 5.74
C ASN A 101 -19.99 8.83 6.84
N SER A 102 -21.29 8.95 6.54
CA SER A 102 -22.39 8.68 7.48
C SER A 102 -22.98 7.28 7.35
N HIS A 103 -22.49 6.47 6.40
CA HIS A 103 -22.97 5.10 6.22
C HIS A 103 -22.55 4.23 7.42
N PRO A 104 -23.45 3.45 8.05
CA PRO A 104 -23.16 2.71 9.28
C PRO A 104 -22.08 1.63 9.11
N GLU A 105 -21.85 1.17 7.89
CA GLU A 105 -20.83 0.16 7.56
C GLU A 105 -19.52 0.77 7.03
N CYS A 106 -19.40 2.10 6.96
CA CYS A 106 -18.18 2.73 6.43
C CYS A 106 -17.00 2.55 7.39
N PHE A 107 -15.82 2.32 6.83
CA PHE A 107 -14.64 1.96 7.61
C PHE A 107 -14.19 3.09 8.54
N ALA A 108 -14.24 4.34 8.07
CA ALA A 108 -13.83 5.51 8.83
C ALA A 108 -14.72 5.80 10.04
N ALA A 109 -15.95 5.27 10.08
CA ALA A 109 -16.85 5.36 11.24
C ALA A 109 -16.90 4.08 12.10
N ALA A 110 -16.28 2.99 11.64
CA ALA A 110 -16.25 1.73 12.38
C ALA A 110 -15.66 1.92 13.79
N ASP A 111 -16.02 1.03 14.72
CA ASP A 111 -15.33 0.99 16.01
C ASP A 111 -13.86 0.61 15.80
N LEU A 112 -12.95 1.41 16.36
CA LEU A 112 -11.51 1.20 16.14
C LEU A 112 -11.01 -0.09 16.79
N ASP A 113 -11.57 -0.48 17.94
CA ASP A 113 -11.20 -1.70 18.63
C ASP A 113 -11.65 -2.94 17.84
N GLU A 114 -12.85 -2.89 17.25
CA GLU A 114 -13.35 -3.93 16.36
C GLU A 114 -12.47 -4.09 15.09
N ALA A 115 -12.16 -2.98 14.42
CA ALA A 115 -11.28 -3.00 13.24
C ALA A 115 -9.88 -3.54 13.58
N THR A 116 -9.37 -3.16 14.76
CA THR A 116 -8.10 -3.66 15.30
C THR A 116 -8.15 -5.15 15.57
N GLU A 117 -9.22 -5.66 16.21
CA GLU A 117 -9.40 -7.10 16.47
C GLU A 117 -9.40 -7.92 15.18
N ARG A 118 -10.13 -7.46 14.15
CA ARG A 118 -10.16 -8.13 12.84
C ARG A 118 -8.76 -8.23 12.24
N LEU A 119 -7.98 -7.16 12.31
CA LEU A 119 -6.61 -7.16 11.80
C LEU A 119 -5.67 -8.03 12.66
N VAL A 120 -5.80 -8.01 13.99
CA VAL A 120 -5.03 -8.90 14.89
C VAL A 120 -5.29 -10.37 14.56
N ARG A 121 -6.53 -10.75 14.26
CA ARG A 121 -6.87 -12.12 13.86
C ARG A 121 -6.11 -12.56 12.61
N LEU A 122 -6.00 -11.66 11.62
CA LEU A 122 -5.22 -11.90 10.40
C LEU A 122 -3.71 -11.95 10.70
N ILE A 123 -3.19 -11.05 11.53
CA ILE A 123 -1.78 -11.06 11.94
C ILE A 123 -1.43 -12.37 12.65
N ARG A 124 -2.27 -12.84 13.57
CA ARG A 124 -2.04 -14.10 14.31
C ARG A 124 -2.15 -15.34 13.42
N ALA A 125 -3.02 -15.31 12.42
CA ALA A 125 -3.18 -16.39 11.45
C ALA A 125 -2.01 -16.46 10.44
N GLU A 126 -1.64 -15.31 9.87
CA GLU A 126 -0.63 -15.21 8.81
C GLU A 126 0.80 -15.06 9.33
N ARG A 127 0.95 -14.71 10.61
CA ARG A 127 2.24 -14.54 11.32
C ARG A 127 3.27 -13.70 10.55
N PRO A 128 2.94 -12.49 10.09
CA PRO A 128 3.88 -11.67 9.35
C PRO A 128 5.03 -11.19 10.26
N GLN A 129 6.29 -11.31 9.82
CA GLN A 129 7.40 -10.63 10.51
C GLN A 129 7.42 -9.11 10.23
N VAL A 130 6.97 -8.70 9.04
CA VAL A 130 6.97 -7.30 8.60
C VAL A 130 5.56 -6.85 8.21
N ILE A 131 5.13 -5.68 8.70
CA ILE A 131 3.89 -4.99 8.32
C ILE A 131 4.23 -3.70 7.57
N LEU A 132 3.56 -3.48 6.43
CA LEU A 132 3.59 -2.22 5.68
C LEU A 132 2.22 -1.53 5.81
N THR A 133 2.20 -0.22 6.07
CA THR A 133 0.96 0.56 6.21
C THR A 133 1.22 2.05 5.92
N TYR A 134 0.19 2.89 6.02
CA TYR A 134 0.30 4.34 5.81
C TYR A 134 1.05 5.02 6.96
N ASN A 135 1.69 6.16 6.65
CA ASN A 135 2.38 6.96 7.67
C ASN A 135 1.42 7.72 8.60
N ASP A 136 2.02 8.29 9.65
CA ASP A 136 1.38 9.16 10.64
C ASP A 136 1.22 10.62 10.15
N ASP A 137 1.89 11.01 9.06
CA ASP A 137 1.70 12.31 8.39
C ASP A 137 0.97 12.12 7.06
N GLN A 138 -0.35 12.17 7.14
CA GLN A 138 -1.25 12.02 6.00
C GLN A 138 -1.79 13.36 5.50
N THR A 139 -1.16 14.48 5.86
CA THR A 139 -1.63 15.83 5.49
C THR A 139 -1.70 16.05 3.97
N GLY A 140 -0.87 15.34 3.20
CA GLY A 140 -0.85 15.44 1.73
C GLY A 140 -1.99 14.72 1.00
N TYR A 141 -2.68 13.78 1.65
CA TYR A 141 -3.84 13.06 1.11
C TYR A 141 -4.68 12.47 2.26
N PRO A 142 -5.52 13.28 2.93
CA PRO A 142 -6.22 12.88 4.15
C PRO A 142 -7.50 12.08 3.86
N HIS A 143 -7.38 10.97 3.12
CA HIS A 143 -8.50 10.07 2.88
C HIS A 143 -8.93 9.41 4.21
N PRO A 144 -10.21 9.47 4.62
CA PRO A 144 -10.67 8.92 5.90
C PRO A 144 -10.26 7.48 6.16
N ASP A 145 -10.35 6.63 5.14
CA ASP A 145 -9.94 5.23 5.26
C ASP A 145 -8.43 5.01 5.39
N HIS A 146 -7.59 5.88 4.79
CA HIS A 146 -6.12 5.77 4.95
C HIS A 146 -5.71 6.11 6.38
N LEU A 147 -6.36 7.11 6.98
CA LEU A 147 -6.23 7.45 8.40
C LEU A 147 -6.64 6.26 9.27
N ARG A 148 -7.80 5.65 8.96
CA ARG A 148 -8.30 4.52 9.74
C ARG A 148 -7.43 3.27 9.61
N VAL A 149 -6.88 2.99 8.43
CA VAL A 149 -5.92 1.89 8.25
C VAL A 149 -4.69 2.12 9.11
N HIS A 150 -4.14 3.35 9.14
CA HIS A 150 -3.01 3.67 9.98
C HIS A 150 -3.32 3.40 11.46
N ASP A 151 -4.39 3.98 11.99
CA ASP A 151 -4.79 3.83 13.39
C ASP A 151 -4.96 2.36 13.78
N ALA A 152 -5.71 1.59 12.98
CA ALA A 152 -5.94 0.17 13.23
C ALA A 152 -4.65 -0.66 13.11
N SER A 153 -3.78 -0.34 12.14
CA SER A 153 -2.52 -1.08 11.92
C SER A 153 -1.56 -0.92 13.08
N VAL A 154 -1.38 0.31 13.59
CA VAL A 154 -0.50 0.59 14.73
C VAL A 154 -0.96 -0.18 15.97
N LEU A 155 -2.25 -0.08 16.31
CA LEU A 155 -2.81 -0.82 17.44
C LEU A 155 -2.72 -2.34 17.24
N ALA A 156 -2.96 -2.84 16.03
CA ALA A 156 -2.91 -4.27 15.75
C ALA A 156 -1.47 -4.83 15.89
N PHE A 157 -0.45 -4.07 15.48
CA PHE A 157 0.95 -4.46 15.69
C PHE A 157 1.29 -4.60 17.17
N GLU A 158 0.83 -3.66 18.00
CA GLU A 158 1.10 -3.65 19.44
C GLU A 158 0.32 -4.75 20.17
N ARG A 159 -0.92 -5.02 19.78
CA ARG A 159 -1.83 -5.94 20.46
C ARG A 159 -1.73 -7.40 19.98
N ALA A 160 -1.22 -7.64 18.77
CA ALA A 160 -1.15 -9.01 18.24
C ALA A 160 -0.26 -9.94 19.08
N GLY A 161 0.79 -9.41 19.70
CA GLY A 161 1.71 -10.13 20.58
C GLY A 161 1.27 -10.25 22.04
N ASP A 162 0.23 -9.53 22.47
CA ASP A 162 -0.23 -9.49 23.85
C ASP A 162 -1.42 -10.45 24.08
N PRO A 163 -1.31 -11.44 24.99
CA PRO A 163 -2.38 -12.42 25.24
C PRO A 163 -3.60 -11.84 25.99
N SER A 164 -3.49 -10.66 26.59
CA SER A 164 -4.62 -9.97 27.23
C SER A 164 -5.58 -9.36 26.21
N TRP A 165 -5.08 -9.04 25.01
CA TRP A 165 -5.86 -8.52 23.91
C TRP A 165 -6.41 -9.65 23.03
N TYR A 166 -7.72 -9.62 22.78
CA TYR A 166 -8.43 -10.51 21.86
C TYR A 166 -8.09 -12.00 22.04
N PRO A 167 -8.33 -12.61 23.22
CA PRO A 167 -7.96 -14.01 23.48
C PRO A 167 -8.61 -15.02 22.53
N ALA A 168 -9.73 -14.66 21.89
CA ALA A 168 -10.43 -15.46 20.89
C ALA A 168 -9.90 -15.30 19.45
N ALA A 169 -8.92 -14.41 19.21
CA ALA A 169 -8.34 -14.16 17.89
C ALA A 169 -7.22 -15.15 17.48
N GLY A 170 -7.02 -16.21 18.28
CA GLY A 170 -6.00 -17.24 18.05
C GLY A 170 -4.70 -16.98 18.83
N PRO A 171 -3.69 -17.87 18.68
CA PRO A 171 -2.40 -17.75 19.38
C PRO A 171 -1.70 -16.42 19.08
N VAL A 172 -1.12 -15.79 20.09
CA VAL A 172 -0.40 -14.51 19.92
C VAL A 172 0.74 -14.61 18.92
N TRP A 173 0.98 -13.51 18.23
CA TRP A 173 2.11 -13.35 17.32
C TRP A 173 2.53 -11.88 17.33
N GLN A 174 3.80 -11.62 17.63
CA GLN A 174 4.35 -10.27 17.58
C GLN A 174 5.08 -10.07 16.25
N PRO A 175 4.55 -9.24 15.33
CA PRO A 175 5.32 -8.82 14.17
C PRO A 175 6.60 -8.11 14.62
N SER A 176 7.69 -8.33 13.90
CA SER A 176 9.01 -7.81 14.27
C SER A 176 9.18 -6.36 13.87
N LYS A 177 8.68 -5.95 12.70
CA LYS A 177 8.87 -4.59 12.17
C LYS A 177 7.61 -4.05 11.49
N MET A 178 7.40 -2.76 11.62
CA MET A 178 6.38 -2.01 10.88
C MET A 178 7.04 -0.87 10.12
N TYR A 179 6.69 -0.74 8.85
CA TYR A 179 7.13 0.36 8.01
C TYR A 179 5.97 1.17 7.49
N TYR A 180 6.21 2.48 7.37
CA TYR A 180 5.29 3.40 6.73
C TYR A 180 5.72 3.74 5.31
N THR A 181 4.74 3.77 4.41
CA THR A 181 4.87 4.34 3.07
C THR A 181 5.04 5.86 3.16
N LEU A 182 5.79 6.46 2.23
CA LEU A 182 5.83 7.91 2.08
C LEU A 182 6.06 8.32 0.62
N TRP A 183 5.85 9.61 0.35
CA TRP A 183 6.26 10.26 -0.90
C TRP A 183 7.58 11.00 -0.69
N SER A 184 8.68 10.45 -1.22
CA SER A 184 9.99 11.10 -1.12
C SER A 184 10.04 12.38 -1.97
N ARG A 185 10.56 13.47 -1.39
CA ARG A 185 10.80 14.73 -2.11
C ARG A 185 11.87 14.54 -3.18
N ASP A 186 12.99 13.87 -2.85
CA ASP A 186 14.06 13.57 -3.81
C ASP A 186 13.53 12.77 -5.02
N ARG A 187 12.71 11.74 -4.78
CA ARG A 187 12.04 10.99 -5.86
C ARG A 187 11.21 11.91 -6.75
N ILE A 188 10.36 12.75 -6.16
CA ILE A 188 9.46 13.62 -6.91
C ILE A 188 10.22 14.66 -7.74
N GLU A 189 11.26 15.30 -7.19
CA GLU A 189 12.07 16.28 -7.94
C GLU A 189 12.80 15.60 -9.12
N LYS A 190 13.42 14.44 -8.92
CA LYS A 190 14.11 13.70 -9.98
C LYS A 190 13.16 13.25 -11.10
N LEU A 191 11.99 12.74 -10.74
CA LEU A 191 10.96 12.39 -11.73
C LEU A 191 10.44 13.63 -12.47
N HIS A 192 10.27 14.76 -11.76
CA HIS A 192 9.85 16.02 -12.36
C HIS A 192 10.86 16.51 -13.41
N GLU A 193 12.16 16.54 -13.08
CA GLU A 193 13.23 16.94 -14.00
C GLU A 193 13.30 16.01 -15.22
N ALA A 194 13.20 14.69 -15.03
CA ALA A 194 13.20 13.73 -16.11
C ALA A 194 12.00 13.88 -17.05
N LEU A 195 10.80 14.14 -16.51
CA LEU A 195 9.60 14.38 -17.31
C LEU A 195 9.70 15.69 -18.09
N LEU A 196 10.22 16.77 -17.49
CA LEU A 196 10.49 18.01 -18.21
C LEU A 196 11.48 17.80 -19.35
N ALA A 197 12.56 17.06 -19.13
CA ALA A 197 13.54 16.77 -20.17
C ALA A 197 12.96 15.96 -21.33
N ARG A 198 12.05 15.02 -21.05
CA ARG A 198 11.44 14.14 -22.05
C ARG A 198 10.28 14.77 -22.80
N TRP A 199 9.39 15.46 -22.08
CA TRP A 199 8.10 15.92 -22.60
C TRP A 199 7.93 17.44 -22.65
N GLY A 200 8.84 18.20 -22.03
CA GLY A 200 8.70 19.64 -21.85
C GLY A 200 7.68 20.05 -20.78
N GLU A 201 7.02 19.08 -20.14
CA GLU A 201 6.03 19.29 -19.08
C GLU A 201 6.09 18.16 -18.05
N SER A 202 5.58 18.44 -16.84
CA SER A 202 5.57 17.50 -15.72
C SER A 202 4.29 17.68 -14.91
N PRO A 203 3.65 16.58 -14.45
CA PRO A 203 2.44 16.65 -13.65
C PRO A 203 2.72 16.98 -12.16
N PHE A 204 4.00 17.01 -11.74
CA PHE A 204 4.41 17.44 -10.41
C PHE A 204 4.55 18.97 -10.39
N ASP A 205 3.46 19.68 -10.13
CA ASP A 205 3.40 21.14 -10.09
C ASP A 205 4.03 21.75 -8.81
N GLU A 206 3.97 23.07 -8.68
CA GLU A 206 4.47 23.78 -7.49
C GLU A 206 3.75 23.35 -6.21
N ASN A 207 2.48 22.97 -6.28
CA ASN A 207 1.74 22.50 -5.10
C ASN A 207 2.30 21.17 -4.60
N TRP A 208 2.71 20.27 -5.50
CA TRP A 208 3.40 19.03 -5.13
C TRP A 208 4.79 19.29 -4.57
N ARG A 209 5.54 20.20 -5.20
CA ARG A 209 6.94 20.48 -4.86
C ARG A 209 7.12 21.33 -3.59
N SER A 210 6.12 22.15 -3.25
CA SER A 210 6.11 22.96 -2.03
C SER A 210 5.68 22.23 -0.76
N ARG A 211 5.18 20.98 -0.85
CA ARG A 211 4.84 20.18 0.35
C ARG A 211 6.06 20.01 1.26
N PRO A 212 5.90 19.98 2.60
CA PRO A 212 7.02 19.70 3.50
C PRO A 212 7.68 18.37 3.18
N SER A 213 9.02 18.36 3.10
CA SER A 213 9.77 17.11 2.86
C SER A 213 9.73 16.21 4.08
N GLN A 214 9.45 14.93 3.85
CA GLN A 214 9.52 13.87 4.85
C GLN A 214 10.80 13.03 4.71
N ASP A 215 11.71 13.39 3.80
CA ASP A 215 12.89 12.57 3.47
C ASP A 215 13.82 12.34 4.66
N HIS A 216 13.87 13.29 5.61
CA HIS A 216 14.63 13.19 6.85
C HIS A 216 14.18 12.04 7.77
N ARG A 217 13.00 11.45 7.49
CA ARG A 217 12.44 10.30 8.22
C ARG A 217 12.75 8.97 7.53
N ILE A 218 13.25 8.99 6.29
CA ILE A 218 13.58 7.77 5.54
C ILE A 218 14.67 7.02 6.29
N THR A 219 14.37 5.78 6.61
CA THR A 219 15.28 4.87 7.33
C THR A 219 15.59 3.63 6.53
N THR A 220 14.92 3.42 5.38
CA THR A 220 15.13 2.26 4.52
C THR A 220 14.92 2.65 3.06
N LYS A 221 15.84 2.19 2.19
CA LYS A 221 15.79 2.35 0.74
C LYS A 221 16.01 0.99 0.08
N LEU A 222 15.04 0.50 -0.68
CA LEU A 222 15.13 -0.78 -1.36
C LEU A 222 15.37 -0.56 -2.85
N ASP A 223 16.43 -1.16 -3.40
CA ASP A 223 16.60 -1.22 -4.86
C ASP A 223 15.54 -2.17 -5.38
N VAL A 224 14.65 -1.65 -6.22
CA VAL A 224 13.51 -2.38 -6.78
C VAL A 224 13.32 -2.07 -8.26
N ALA A 225 14.33 -1.50 -8.92
CA ALA A 225 14.23 -1.12 -10.34
C ALA A 225 13.85 -2.29 -11.26
N GLU A 226 14.36 -3.49 -10.96
CA GLU A 226 14.03 -4.72 -11.70
C GLU A 226 12.54 -5.11 -11.58
N TRP A 227 11.81 -4.61 -10.58
CA TRP A 227 10.39 -4.91 -10.34
C TRP A 227 9.46 -3.75 -10.71
N PHE A 228 9.93 -2.68 -11.36
CA PHE A 228 9.04 -1.59 -11.77
C PHE A 228 7.97 -1.99 -12.78
N TRP A 229 8.23 -3.02 -13.60
CA TRP A 229 7.20 -3.60 -14.47
C TRP A 229 6.00 -4.14 -13.69
N VAL A 230 6.20 -4.58 -12.44
CA VAL A 230 5.13 -5.04 -11.56
C VAL A 230 4.21 -3.88 -11.23
N ARG A 231 4.76 -2.75 -10.76
CA ARG A 231 3.97 -1.52 -10.52
C ARG A 231 3.18 -1.13 -11.76
N THR A 232 3.84 -1.12 -12.92
CA THR A 232 3.20 -0.73 -14.17
C THR A 232 2.06 -1.68 -14.53
N GLY A 233 2.30 -2.99 -14.50
CA GLY A 233 1.26 -4.00 -14.76
C GLY A 233 0.11 -3.95 -13.75
N SER A 234 0.41 -3.81 -12.46
CA SER A 234 -0.61 -3.77 -11.40
C SER A 234 -1.44 -2.49 -11.46
N LEU A 235 -0.84 -1.34 -11.79
CA LEU A 235 -1.58 -0.11 -12.02
C LEU A 235 -2.48 -0.22 -13.25
N LEU A 236 -2.00 -0.83 -14.34
CA LEU A 236 -2.80 -1.04 -15.56
C LEU A 236 -3.96 -2.02 -15.36
N ALA A 237 -3.82 -2.98 -14.44
CA ALA A 237 -4.92 -3.87 -14.06
C ALA A 237 -6.10 -3.11 -13.43
N HIS A 238 -5.86 -1.97 -12.77
CA HIS A 238 -6.90 -1.08 -12.25
C HIS A 238 -7.38 -0.09 -13.32
N ALA A 239 -7.81 -0.59 -14.47
CA ALA A 239 -8.21 0.20 -15.64
C ALA A 239 -9.31 1.24 -15.36
N THR A 240 -10.17 1.01 -14.36
CA THR A 240 -11.20 1.97 -13.94
C THR A 240 -10.62 3.15 -13.15
N GLN A 241 -9.53 2.95 -12.42
CA GLN A 241 -8.89 3.96 -11.56
C GLN A 241 -7.67 4.61 -12.23
N VAL A 242 -7.02 3.90 -13.13
CA VAL A 242 -5.76 4.30 -13.75
C VAL A 242 -5.93 4.40 -15.27
N ASN A 243 -5.79 5.61 -15.79
CA ASN A 243 -5.72 5.82 -17.24
C ASN A 243 -4.35 5.37 -17.76
N PRO A 244 -4.26 4.45 -18.75
CA PRO A 244 -3.00 3.96 -19.31
C PRO A 244 -2.15 5.04 -20.00
N THR A 245 -2.74 6.20 -20.31
CA THR A 245 -2.02 7.35 -20.89
C THR A 245 -1.60 8.40 -19.86
N SER A 246 -1.82 8.13 -18.55
CA SER A 246 -1.45 9.03 -17.47
C SER A 246 0.06 9.30 -17.44
N LYS A 247 0.47 10.54 -17.71
CA LYS A 247 1.87 10.96 -17.57
C LYS A 247 2.38 10.92 -16.13
N TRP A 248 1.47 11.01 -15.15
CA TRP A 248 1.81 10.85 -13.73
C TRP A 248 2.28 9.42 -13.42
N TRP A 249 1.62 8.40 -13.97
CA TRP A 249 1.96 7.00 -13.72
C TRP A 249 3.00 6.45 -14.69
N PHE A 250 2.89 6.82 -15.97
CA PHE A 250 3.57 6.19 -17.12
C PHE A 250 4.30 7.19 -18.03
N GLY A 251 4.55 8.42 -17.55
CA GLY A 251 5.30 9.40 -18.32
C GLY A 251 6.76 9.00 -18.56
N LEU A 252 7.33 8.18 -17.67
CA LEU A 252 8.60 7.49 -17.86
C LEU A 252 8.30 5.99 -17.94
N ASP A 253 8.99 5.27 -18.82
CA ASP A 253 8.95 3.81 -18.82
C ASP A 253 9.72 3.21 -17.62
N ASP A 254 9.58 1.90 -17.40
CA ASP A 254 10.17 1.23 -16.24
C ASP A 254 11.70 1.36 -16.20
N ALA A 255 12.36 1.34 -17.36
CA ALA A 255 13.81 1.45 -17.45
C ALA A 255 14.27 2.90 -17.19
N GLU A 256 13.51 3.89 -17.65
CA GLU A 256 13.72 5.30 -17.33
C GLU A 256 13.52 5.56 -15.83
N MET A 257 12.43 5.09 -15.24
CA MET A 257 12.20 5.19 -13.79
C MET A 257 13.36 4.56 -13.01
N GLY A 258 13.82 3.37 -13.40
CA GLY A 258 14.95 2.68 -12.77
C GLY A 258 16.26 3.47 -12.83
N ARG A 259 16.51 4.20 -13.92
CA ARG A 259 17.69 5.08 -14.02
C ARG A 259 17.56 6.35 -13.18
N VAL A 260 16.35 6.92 -13.09
CA VAL A 260 16.10 8.20 -12.41
C VAL A 260 16.04 8.02 -10.90
N TYR A 261 15.30 7.01 -10.43
CA TYR A 261 15.10 6.73 -9.02
C TYR A 261 14.77 5.24 -8.81
N PRO A 262 15.77 4.36 -8.63
CA PRO A 262 15.56 2.90 -8.52
C PRO A 262 14.97 2.46 -7.17
N TRP A 263 14.67 3.39 -6.27
CA TRP A 263 14.37 3.10 -4.87
C TRP A 263 12.88 3.16 -4.57
N GLU A 264 12.43 2.26 -3.70
CA GLU A 264 11.28 2.51 -2.81
C GLU A 264 11.77 2.85 -1.40
N ASP A 265 11.25 3.96 -0.86
CA ASP A 265 11.64 4.51 0.43
C ASP A 265 10.62 4.14 1.50
N TRP A 266 11.11 3.87 2.70
CA TRP A 266 10.27 3.50 3.84
C TRP A 266 10.74 4.17 5.15
N ILE A 267 9.79 4.37 6.07
CA ILE A 267 10.05 4.80 7.45
C ILE A 267 9.81 3.61 8.38
N LEU A 268 10.84 3.14 9.08
CA LEU A 268 10.72 2.17 10.16
C LEU A 268 9.97 2.82 11.34
N ALA A 269 8.73 2.42 11.54
CA ALA A 269 7.82 3.00 12.52
C ALA A 269 7.84 2.28 13.88
N ARG A 270 7.98 0.96 13.86
CA ARG A 270 8.09 0.09 15.05
C ARG A 270 9.07 -1.03 14.74
N SER A 271 9.84 -1.43 15.75
CA SER A 271 10.73 -2.58 15.64
C SER A 271 10.93 -3.24 17.00
N THR A 272 10.94 -4.57 17.01
CA THR A 272 11.38 -5.39 18.16
C THR A 272 12.81 -5.91 17.99
N VAL A 273 13.44 -5.63 16.85
CA VAL A 273 14.78 -6.13 16.47
C VAL A 273 15.80 -5.02 16.24
N GLY A 274 15.49 -3.79 16.66
CA GLY A 274 16.31 -2.60 16.43
C GLY A 274 16.08 -1.96 15.04
N GLY A 275 16.86 -0.94 14.73
CA GLY A 275 16.79 -0.21 13.46
C GLY A 275 18.18 0.03 12.88
N PRO A 276 18.28 0.82 11.79
CA PRO A 276 19.57 1.19 11.25
C PRO A 276 20.39 1.97 12.29
N PRO A 277 21.74 1.92 12.21
CA PRO A 277 22.59 2.79 13.02
C PRO A 277 22.26 4.26 12.73
N GLU A 278 22.60 5.15 13.67
CA GLU A 278 22.34 6.58 13.53
C GLU A 278 22.90 7.13 12.21
N GLY A 279 22.05 7.79 11.42
CA GLY A 279 22.37 8.31 10.09
C GLY A 279 22.47 7.25 8.97
N GLY A 280 22.26 5.97 9.28
CA GLY A 280 22.21 4.88 8.30
C GLY A 280 20.82 4.65 7.71
N VAL A 281 20.78 3.90 6.61
CA VAL A 281 19.55 3.39 6.00
C VAL A 281 19.65 1.87 5.82
N GLU A 282 18.54 1.18 5.99
CA GLU A 282 18.43 -0.25 5.68
C GLU A 282 18.23 -0.46 4.17
N SER A 283 18.65 -1.61 3.66
CA SER A 283 18.41 -2.07 2.28
C SER A 283 17.62 -3.40 2.20
N ASP A 284 17.15 -3.87 3.36
CA ASP A 284 16.28 -5.04 3.55
C ASP A 284 15.31 -4.74 4.70
N LEU A 285 14.01 -4.91 4.46
CA LEU A 285 12.96 -4.76 5.48
C LEU A 285 13.04 -5.85 6.54
N PHE A 286 13.69 -6.97 6.24
CA PHE A 286 13.94 -8.07 7.16
C PHE A 286 15.31 -7.96 7.85
N ALA A 287 16.02 -6.83 7.69
CA ALA A 287 17.24 -6.56 8.45
C ALA A 287 16.95 -6.69 9.96
N GLY A 288 17.78 -7.48 10.65
CA GLY A 288 17.60 -7.83 12.07
C GLY A 288 16.64 -9.00 12.32
N VAL A 289 15.70 -9.29 11.40
CA VAL A 289 14.78 -10.43 11.52
C VAL A 289 15.47 -11.74 11.11
N ARG A 290 16.11 -11.76 9.93
CA ARG A 290 16.76 -12.98 9.39
C ARG A 290 17.85 -13.53 10.32
N ALA A 291 18.58 -12.63 11.00
CA ALA A 291 19.63 -13.01 11.95
C ALA A 291 19.09 -13.71 13.22
N VAL A 292 17.86 -13.38 13.63
CA VAL A 292 17.20 -14.06 14.77
C VAL A 292 16.75 -15.46 14.36
N ASP A 293 16.19 -15.61 13.15
CA ASP A 293 15.79 -16.91 12.62
C ASP A 293 17.00 -17.86 12.48
N ASP A 294 18.13 -17.38 11.95
CA ASP A 294 19.36 -18.16 11.82
C ASP A 294 19.94 -18.58 13.19
N ALA A 295 19.87 -17.70 14.20
CA ALA A 295 20.34 -18.00 15.55
C ALA A 295 19.45 -19.04 16.26
N LEU A 296 18.14 -19.04 16.02
CA LEU A 296 17.20 -20.02 16.56
C LEU A 296 17.40 -21.40 15.91
N VAL A 297 17.66 -21.45 14.60
CA VAL A 297 17.94 -22.72 13.88
C VAL A 297 19.31 -23.29 14.28
N GLY A 298 20.36 -22.47 14.35
CA GLY A 298 21.71 -22.91 14.74
C GLY A 298 21.91 -23.20 16.26
N GLY A 299 20.89 -22.94 17.07
CA GLY A 299 20.83 -23.30 18.49
C GLY A 299 20.12 -24.63 18.75
N ALA A 300 19.26 -25.09 17.84
CA ALA A 300 18.54 -26.37 17.95
C ALA A 300 19.39 -27.58 17.51
N GLU A 301 20.49 -27.35 16.79
CA GLU A 301 21.45 -28.38 16.36
C GLU A 301 22.65 -28.58 17.32
N ARG A 302 22.58 -28.07 18.56
CA ARG A 302 23.64 -28.22 19.58
C ARG A 302 23.18 -28.89 20.86
#